data_AF-X1BZT9-F1
#
_entry.id   AF-X1BZT9-F1
#
_cell.length_a   1.000
_cell.length_b   1.000
_cell.length_c   1.000
_cell.angle_alpha   90.00
_cell.angle_beta   90.00
_cell.angle_gamma   90.00
#
_symmetry.space_group_name_H-M   'P 1'
#
loop_
_entity.id
_entity.type
_entity.pdbx_description
1 polymer ?
#
loop_
_entity_poly.entity_id
_entity_poly.type
_entity_poly.pdbx_seq_one_letter_code
_entity_poly.pdbx_strand_id
1 'polypeptide(L)'
;RSGHTDEDGDVDWYYHSHNWQDGKRAKYTELKSFDPSTKATYPNQVLCVKMNSVGSYYYPKPDWIGAWNYIELDVNVAQFHLSQIENGLAPSFIVNFANGIPAREKREEIKRTIEAELGGSANAGKFLCTFSDGRDTTPEITAIPLSDADKQYEFLSKEITNKIMVGNRVVSPRLFGVNADGGGLGNNAEELQVASALFEQTVVNPFRDIITDALNIVMAEDGMNLQLFFEPFDLFKTEFTNTEEEVVRDEVVTDVIPNADATISEE
;
A
#
# COMPACT_ATOMS: atom_id res chain seq x y z
N ARG A 1 3.28 12.86 -18.15
CA ARG A 1 4.15 13.78 -17.38
C ARG A 1 3.56 15.18 -17.44
N SER A 2 3.86 16.04 -16.48
CA SER A 2 3.34 17.41 -16.39
C SER A 2 4.33 18.38 -17.02
N GLY A 3 3.80 19.43 -17.64
CA GLY A 3 4.55 20.61 -18.07
C GLY A 3 4.98 21.46 -16.90
N HIS A 4 5.54 22.63 -17.19
CA HIS A 4 5.85 23.62 -16.16
C HIS A 4 4.57 24.20 -15.56
N THR A 5 4.61 24.51 -14.28
CA THR A 5 3.56 25.26 -13.60
C THR A 5 3.70 26.75 -13.89
N ASP A 6 2.57 27.46 -13.89
CA ASP A 6 2.55 28.91 -13.85
C ASP A 6 2.91 29.46 -12.45
N GLU A 7 2.76 30.78 -12.26
CA GLU A 7 3.04 31.46 -10.99
C GLU A 7 2.04 31.07 -9.88
N ASP A 8 0.84 30.62 -10.25
CA ASP A 8 -0.23 30.20 -9.35
C ASP A 8 -0.14 28.70 -8.98
N GLY A 9 0.72 27.94 -9.67
CA GLY A 9 0.97 26.52 -9.43
C GLY A 9 0.11 25.59 -10.28
N ASP A 10 -0.57 26.11 -11.30
CA ASP A 10 -1.39 25.37 -12.25
C ASP A 10 -0.56 24.91 -13.45
N VAL A 11 -0.88 23.71 -13.95
CA VAL A 11 -0.15 23.05 -15.03
C VAL A 11 -0.91 23.25 -16.33
N ASP A 12 -0.28 23.95 -17.27
CA ASP A 12 -0.87 24.31 -18.55
C ASP A 12 -0.89 23.20 -19.59
N TRP A 13 0.10 22.31 -19.55
CA TRP A 13 0.33 21.29 -20.57
C TRP A 13 0.71 19.96 -19.93
N TYR A 14 0.22 18.87 -20.51
CA TYR A 14 0.56 17.50 -20.14
C TYR A 14 1.20 16.80 -21.33
N TYR A 15 2.17 15.95 -21.05
CA TYR A 15 2.88 15.18 -22.04
C TYR A 15 2.53 13.71 -21.91
N HIS A 16 2.09 13.10 -23.01
CA HIS A 16 1.83 11.67 -23.12
C HIS A 16 2.87 11.02 -24.05
N SER A 17 3.50 9.93 -23.61
CA SER A 17 4.44 9.15 -24.43
C SER A 17 4.15 7.67 -24.23
N HIS A 18 4.25 6.90 -25.30
CA HIS A 18 4.09 5.45 -25.25
C HIS A 18 5.27 4.76 -24.54
N ASN A 19 6.47 5.34 -24.59
CA ASN A 19 7.64 4.81 -23.89
C ASN A 19 8.48 5.94 -23.27
N TRP A 20 8.35 6.11 -21.96
CA TRP A 20 9.16 7.07 -21.21
C TRP A 20 10.57 6.56 -20.88
N GLN A 21 10.88 5.28 -21.12
CA GLN A 21 12.21 4.70 -20.83
C GLN A 21 13.29 5.24 -21.75
N ASP A 22 12.93 5.69 -22.96
CA ASP A 22 13.84 6.29 -23.94
C ASP A 22 14.31 7.71 -23.55
N GLY A 23 13.85 8.22 -22.40
CA GLY A 23 14.29 9.48 -21.80
C GLY A 23 14.10 10.66 -22.76
N LYS A 24 15.20 11.33 -23.13
CA LYS A 24 15.18 12.50 -24.02
C LYS A 24 14.76 12.19 -25.46
N ARG A 25 14.79 10.92 -25.88
CA ARG A 25 14.38 10.48 -27.22
C ARG A 25 12.93 10.01 -27.26
N ALA A 26 12.26 9.97 -26.11
CA ALA A 26 10.86 9.59 -26.03
C ALA A 26 10.02 10.55 -26.88
N LYS A 27 9.34 10.02 -27.89
CA LYS A 27 8.35 10.78 -28.64
C LYS A 27 7.15 11.01 -27.73
N TYR A 28 6.72 12.25 -27.58
CA TYR A 28 5.57 12.59 -26.77
C TYR A 28 4.58 13.44 -27.55
N THR A 29 3.33 13.40 -27.12
CA THR A 29 2.21 14.22 -27.59
C THR A 29 1.86 15.20 -26.48
N GLU A 30 1.71 16.45 -26.85
CA GLU A 30 1.31 17.53 -25.94
C GLU A 30 -0.21 17.60 -25.88
N LEU A 31 -0.75 17.66 -24.67
CA LEU A 31 -2.17 17.75 -24.37
C LEU A 31 -2.39 18.97 -23.49
N LYS A 32 -3.36 19.81 -23.83
CA LYS A 32 -3.69 21.00 -23.02
C LYS A 32 -4.38 20.56 -21.72
N SER A 33 -4.20 21.31 -20.65
CA SER A 33 -5.05 21.19 -19.46
C SER A 33 -6.53 21.38 -19.81
N PHE A 34 -7.41 20.79 -19.01
CA PHE A 34 -8.85 20.93 -19.20
C PHE A 34 -9.29 22.39 -19.02
N ASP A 35 -9.83 22.95 -20.10
CA ASP A 35 -10.40 24.29 -20.12
C ASP A 35 -11.53 24.31 -21.18
N PRO A 36 -12.80 24.38 -20.73
CA PRO A 36 -13.98 24.50 -21.59
C PRO A 36 -13.86 25.56 -22.69
N SER A 37 -13.22 26.69 -22.40
CA SER A 37 -13.16 27.82 -23.33
C SER A 37 -12.26 27.56 -24.54
N THR A 38 -11.28 26.66 -24.41
CA THR A 38 -10.29 26.36 -25.46
C THR A 38 -10.61 25.09 -26.26
N LYS A 39 -11.75 24.46 -25.99
CA LYS A 39 -12.23 23.21 -26.63
C LYS A 39 -12.21 23.26 -28.16
N ALA A 40 -12.53 24.40 -28.77
CA ALA A 40 -12.54 24.57 -30.22
C ALA A 40 -11.13 24.47 -30.85
N THR A 41 -10.10 24.92 -30.11
CA THR A 41 -8.70 24.90 -30.56
C THR A 41 -8.02 23.59 -30.18
N TYR A 42 -8.32 23.07 -28.98
CA TYR A 42 -7.74 21.85 -28.44
C TYR A 42 -8.86 20.87 -28.03
N PRO A 43 -9.28 19.96 -28.93
CA PRO A 43 -10.37 19.03 -28.63
C PRO A 43 -9.97 17.95 -27.62
N ASN A 44 -8.69 17.57 -27.58
CA ASN A 44 -8.16 16.60 -26.63
C ASN A 44 -7.48 17.34 -25.47
N GLN A 45 -8.08 17.25 -24.29
CA GLN A 45 -7.60 17.89 -23.06
C GLN A 45 -7.46 16.89 -21.92
N VAL A 46 -6.70 17.25 -20.89
CA VAL A 46 -6.48 16.43 -19.70
C VAL A 46 -6.92 17.18 -18.45
N LEU A 47 -7.90 16.62 -17.76
CA LEU A 47 -8.28 17.06 -16.42
C LEU A 47 -7.42 16.32 -15.39
N CYS A 48 -6.66 17.08 -14.60
CA CYS A 48 -5.87 16.54 -13.49
C CYS A 48 -6.49 17.00 -12.18
N VAL A 49 -7.13 16.07 -11.47
CA VAL A 49 -7.67 16.33 -10.14
C VAL A 49 -6.76 15.68 -9.12
N LYS A 50 -6.36 16.44 -8.11
CA LYS A 50 -5.38 16.02 -7.09
C LYS A 50 -5.81 16.51 -5.71
N MET A 51 -5.49 15.72 -4.69
CA MET A 51 -5.53 16.20 -3.31
C MET A 51 -4.51 17.33 -3.12
N ASN A 52 -4.88 18.31 -2.29
CA ASN A 52 -3.96 19.37 -1.92
C ASN A 52 -2.76 18.79 -1.16
N SER A 53 -1.55 19.02 -1.68
CA SER A 53 -0.30 18.55 -1.07
C SER A 53 0.67 19.71 -0.93
N VAL A 54 0.94 20.12 0.31
CA VAL A 54 1.83 21.25 0.58
C VAL A 54 3.24 20.96 0.05
N GLY A 55 3.76 21.90 -0.73
CA GLY A 55 5.11 21.84 -1.30
C GLY A 55 5.23 20.93 -2.52
N SER A 56 4.13 20.42 -3.09
CA SER A 56 4.15 19.71 -4.37
C SER A 56 3.11 20.25 -5.34
N TYR A 57 3.57 21.01 -6.33
CA TYR A 57 2.69 21.62 -7.33
C TYR A 57 2.28 20.64 -8.43
N TYR A 58 3.10 19.63 -8.74
CA TYR A 58 2.88 18.78 -9.92
C TYR A 58 2.04 17.53 -9.62
N TYR A 59 2.40 16.79 -8.56
CA TYR A 59 1.74 15.53 -8.20
C TYR A 59 1.52 15.46 -6.69
N PRO A 60 0.38 14.93 -6.23
CA PRO A 60 0.16 14.74 -4.81
C PRO A 60 1.14 13.69 -4.25
N LYS A 61 1.52 13.85 -2.99
CA LYS A 61 2.23 12.79 -2.26
C LYS A 61 1.23 11.67 -1.94
N PRO A 62 1.59 10.39 -2.13
CA PRO A 62 0.74 9.27 -1.71
C PRO A 62 0.50 9.29 -0.20
N ASP A 63 -0.69 8.87 0.25
CA ASP A 63 -1.02 8.87 1.69
C ASP A 63 -0.13 7.92 2.51
N TRP A 64 0.25 6.78 1.92
CA TRP A 64 1.12 5.78 2.55
C TRP A 64 2.59 6.20 2.66
N ILE A 65 2.98 7.38 2.17
CA ILE A 65 4.38 7.83 2.13
C ILE A 65 5.06 7.80 3.52
N GLY A 66 4.29 8.03 4.59
CA GLY A 66 4.79 7.94 5.97
C GLY A 66 5.21 6.54 6.41
N ALA A 67 4.69 5.49 5.77
CA ALA A 67 5.02 4.09 6.05
C ALA A 67 6.02 3.50 5.06
N TRP A 68 6.52 4.25 4.07
CA TRP A 68 7.42 3.72 3.04
C TRP A 68 8.61 2.92 3.61
N ASN A 69 9.31 3.50 4.59
CA ASN A 69 10.47 2.84 5.21
C ASN A 69 10.09 1.53 5.92
N TYR A 70 8.88 1.45 6.49
CA TYR A 70 8.39 0.24 7.15
C TYR A 70 7.94 -0.82 6.15
N ILE A 71 7.38 -0.42 5.01
CA ILE A 71 7.06 -1.33 3.90
C ILE A 71 8.35 -1.93 3.34
N GLU A 72 9.38 -1.11 3.11
CA GLU A 72 10.69 -1.58 2.64
C GLU A 72 11.38 -2.48 3.68
N LEU A 73 11.25 -2.14 4.96
CA LEU A 73 11.74 -2.98 6.05
C LEU A 73 11.07 -4.35 6.08
N ASP A 74 9.75 -4.43 5.85
CA ASP A 74 9.02 -5.70 5.77
C ASP A 74 9.58 -6.62 4.67
N VAL A 75 9.80 -6.06 3.47
CA VAL A 75 10.41 -6.78 2.34
C VAL A 75 11.79 -7.29 2.70
N ASN A 76 12.62 -6.46 3.33
CA ASN A 76 13.97 -6.84 3.73
C ASN A 76 13.98 -7.91 4.83
N VAL A 77 13.05 -7.84 5.79
CA VAL A 77 12.89 -8.86 6.83
C VAL A 77 12.46 -10.19 6.22
N ALA A 78 11.48 -10.18 5.31
CA ALA A 78 11.05 -11.38 4.60
C ALA A 78 12.18 -12.01 3.77
N GLN A 79 12.93 -11.18 3.02
CA GLN A 79 14.11 -11.62 2.27
C GLN A 79 15.20 -12.18 3.18
N PHE A 80 15.44 -11.54 4.33
CA PHE A 80 16.40 -12.02 5.32
C PHE A 80 15.98 -13.41 5.84
N HIS A 81 14.71 -13.60 6.22
CA HIS A 81 14.21 -14.91 6.66
C HIS A 81 14.31 -15.97 5.58
N LEU A 82 13.94 -15.65 4.33
CA LEU A 82 14.10 -16.55 3.20
C LEU A 82 15.57 -16.95 3.04
N SER A 83 16.50 -15.99 3.09
CA SER A 83 17.93 -16.25 2.98
C SER A 83 18.48 -17.11 4.12
N GLN A 84 17.97 -16.95 5.33
CA GLN A 84 18.34 -17.74 6.51
C GLN A 84 17.85 -19.18 6.40
N ILE A 85 16.65 -19.39 5.83
CA ILE A 85 16.09 -20.72 5.57
C ILE A 85 16.86 -21.40 4.43
N GLU A 86 17.07 -20.71 3.31
CA GLU A 86 17.72 -21.27 2.12
C GLU A 86 19.20 -21.56 2.33
N ASN A 87 19.90 -20.66 3.00
CA ASN A 87 21.35 -20.72 3.12
C ASN A 87 21.82 -21.27 4.47
N GLY A 88 20.91 -21.65 5.37
CA GLY A 88 21.22 -22.00 6.75
C GLY A 88 21.59 -20.76 7.57
N LEU A 89 21.09 -20.73 8.81
CA LEU A 89 21.39 -19.71 9.82
C LEU A 89 22.89 -19.36 9.84
N ALA A 90 23.19 -18.11 10.22
CA ALA A 90 24.52 -17.59 10.48
C ALA A 90 25.47 -18.63 11.12
N PRO A 91 26.80 -18.55 10.87
CA PRO A 91 27.72 -19.60 11.25
C PRO A 91 27.54 -20.02 12.71
N SER A 92 27.19 -21.28 12.96
CA SER A 92 26.90 -21.78 14.31
C SER A 92 28.17 -21.82 15.16
N PHE A 93 29.34 -21.92 14.53
CA PHE A 93 30.63 -22.05 15.20
C PHE A 93 31.73 -21.26 14.50
N ILE A 94 32.62 -20.66 15.29
CA ILE A 94 33.90 -20.13 14.79
C ILE A 94 34.99 -21.10 15.25
N VAL A 95 35.75 -21.63 14.30
CA VAL A 95 36.91 -22.49 14.54
C VAL A 95 38.16 -21.65 14.32
N ASN A 96 38.89 -21.36 15.40
CA ASN A 96 40.15 -20.64 15.31
C ASN A 96 41.34 -21.58 15.43
N PHE A 97 42.14 -21.69 14.37
CA PHE A 97 43.41 -22.43 14.38
C PHE A 97 44.54 -21.49 14.77
N ALA A 98 45.18 -21.75 15.90
CA ALA A 98 46.29 -20.93 16.42
C ALA A 98 47.68 -21.36 15.92
N ASN A 99 47.77 -22.34 15.01
CA ASN A 99 49.02 -22.97 14.57
C ASN A 99 49.62 -22.34 13.28
N GLY A 100 49.55 -21.01 13.18
CA GLY A 100 50.06 -20.25 12.04
C GLY A 100 49.15 -20.27 10.80
N ILE A 101 49.46 -19.43 9.80
CA ILE A 101 48.67 -19.28 8.57
C ILE A 101 49.20 -20.28 7.52
N PRO A 102 48.45 -21.33 7.14
CA PRO A 102 48.90 -22.27 6.13
C PRO A 102 48.99 -21.63 4.74
N ALA A 103 49.74 -22.25 3.83
CA ALA A 103 49.74 -21.91 2.41
C ALA A 103 48.30 -21.95 1.84
N ARG A 104 48.00 -21.10 0.85
CA ARG A 104 46.62 -20.89 0.35
C ARG A 104 45.92 -22.17 -0.06
N GLU A 105 46.61 -23.05 -0.78
CA GLU A 105 46.07 -24.34 -1.24
C GLU A 105 45.65 -25.24 -0.06
N LYS A 106 46.47 -25.28 0.99
CA LYS A 106 46.18 -26.04 2.21
C LYS A 106 45.06 -25.42 3.04
N ARG A 107 44.88 -24.09 3.00
CA ARG A 107 43.72 -23.41 3.62
C ARG A 107 42.41 -23.79 2.93
N GLU A 108 42.40 -23.82 1.60
CA GLU A 108 41.23 -24.23 0.82
C GLU A 108 40.91 -25.71 1.04
N GLU A 109 41.92 -26.57 1.12
CA GLU A 109 41.77 -27.99 1.45
C GLU A 109 41.17 -28.18 2.85
N ILE A 110 41.71 -27.52 3.88
CA ILE A 110 41.17 -27.59 5.25
C ILE A 110 39.72 -27.08 5.28
N LYS A 111 39.43 -25.96 4.62
CA LYS A 111 38.07 -25.40 4.56
C LYS A 111 37.09 -26.38 3.90
N ARG A 112 37.47 -26.98 2.77
CA ARG A 112 36.64 -27.94 2.03
C ARG A 112 36.41 -29.24 2.81
N THR A 113 37.43 -29.71 3.52
CA THR A 113 37.32 -30.90 4.39
C THR A 113 36.35 -30.65 5.54
N ILE A 114 36.47 -29.50 6.21
CA ILE A 114 35.54 -29.15 7.30
C ILE A 114 34.11 -28.92 6.75
N GLU A 115 33.96 -28.31 5.57
CA GLU A 115 32.65 -28.20 4.88
C GLU A 115 32.04 -29.56 4.56
N ALA A 116 32.84 -30.55 4.16
CA ALA A 116 32.36 -31.89 3.86
C ALA A 116 32.01 -32.69 5.14
N GLU A 117 32.79 -32.55 6.21
CA GLU A 117 32.58 -33.25 7.47
C GLU A 117 31.43 -32.66 8.30
N LEU A 118 31.30 -31.33 8.32
CA LEU A 118 30.22 -30.64 9.03
C LEU A 118 28.96 -30.46 8.19
N GLY A 119 29.02 -30.66 6.87
CA GLY A 119 27.89 -30.53 5.94
C GLY A 119 26.98 -31.77 5.83
N GLY A 120 27.12 -32.76 6.72
CA GLY A 120 26.32 -33.99 6.71
C GLY A 120 24.82 -33.75 6.92
N SER A 121 23.99 -34.62 6.31
CA SER A 121 22.59 -34.39 5.89
C SER A 121 21.52 -34.00 6.94
N ALA A 122 21.90 -33.69 8.17
CA ALA A 122 20.95 -33.31 9.23
C ALA A 122 21.36 -32.08 10.06
N ASN A 123 22.56 -31.51 9.89
CA ASN A 123 23.00 -30.34 10.66
C ASN A 123 23.82 -29.38 9.79
N ALA A 124 23.14 -28.49 9.06
CA ALA A 124 23.75 -27.44 8.25
C ALA A 124 24.20 -26.24 9.10
N GLY A 125 25.18 -26.46 9.99
CA GLY A 125 25.85 -25.37 10.68
C GLY A 125 26.94 -24.80 9.78
N LYS A 126 26.74 -23.59 9.23
CA LYS A 126 27.85 -22.84 8.62
C LYS A 126 28.92 -22.60 9.69
N PHE A 127 30.20 -22.60 9.33
CA PHE A 127 31.28 -22.32 10.28
C PHE A 127 32.22 -21.27 9.71
N LEU A 128 32.78 -20.43 10.57
CA LEU A 128 33.83 -19.48 10.21
C LEU A 128 35.17 -20.04 10.67
N CYS A 129 36.07 -20.32 9.71
CA CYS A 129 37.42 -20.78 10.02
C CYS A 129 38.39 -19.60 9.98
N THR A 130 39.03 -19.30 11.12
CA THR A 130 40.10 -18.29 11.21
C THR A 130 41.43 -18.97 11.50
N PHE A 131 42.52 -18.42 10.97
CA PHE A 131 43.89 -18.87 11.23
C PHE A 131 44.64 -17.71 11.88
N SER A 132 45.13 -17.92 13.10
CA SER A 132 45.86 -16.93 13.89
C SER A 132 47.23 -17.49 14.31
N ASP A 133 48.19 -16.62 14.57
CA ASP A 133 49.54 -16.99 15.00
C ASP A 133 49.66 -16.69 16.51
N GLY A 134 49.35 -17.70 17.33
CA GLY A 134 49.23 -17.57 18.79
C GLY A 134 50.19 -18.51 19.53
N ARG A 135 50.63 -18.12 20.74
CA ARG A 135 51.53 -18.93 21.58
C ARG A 135 50.90 -20.21 22.14
N ASP A 136 49.57 -20.26 22.22
CA ASP A 136 48.81 -21.47 22.57
C ASP A 136 48.35 -22.16 21.28
N THR A 137 48.80 -23.39 21.07
CA THR A 137 48.61 -24.15 19.82
C THR A 137 47.26 -24.87 19.72
N THR A 138 46.38 -24.69 20.71
CA THR A 138 45.10 -25.39 20.79
C THR A 138 44.04 -24.66 19.94
N PRO A 139 43.41 -25.32 18.96
CA PRO A 139 42.28 -24.74 18.24
C PRO A 139 41.11 -24.48 19.20
N GLU A 140 40.54 -23.27 19.14
CA GLU A 140 39.38 -22.90 19.96
C GLU A 140 38.11 -22.92 19.10
N ILE A 141 37.09 -23.64 19.58
CA ILE A 141 35.75 -23.64 19.00
C ILE A 141 34.88 -22.74 19.87
N THR A 142 34.51 -21.59 19.35
CA THR A 142 33.54 -20.71 20.00
C THR A 142 32.17 -20.91 19.36
N ALA A 143 31.21 -21.37 20.17
CA ALA A 143 29.82 -21.40 19.77
C ALA A 143 29.28 -19.97 19.76
N ILE A 144 28.65 -19.57 18.66
CA ILE A 144 27.92 -18.30 18.65
C ILE A 144 26.63 -18.54 19.45
N PRO A 145 26.34 -17.76 20.49
CA PRO A 145 25.09 -17.93 21.23
C PRO A 145 23.93 -17.79 20.25
N LEU A 146 22.99 -18.74 20.31
CA LEU A 146 21.69 -18.60 19.67
C LEU A 146 21.10 -17.28 20.17
N SER A 147 21.10 -16.27 19.30
CA SER A 147 20.58 -14.95 19.63
C SER A 147 19.11 -15.07 20.05
N ASP A 148 18.64 -14.25 20.98
CA ASP A 148 17.20 -13.98 21.25
C ASP A 148 16.51 -13.29 20.04
N ALA A 149 16.98 -13.57 18.82
CA ALA A 149 16.51 -12.97 17.59
C ALA A 149 15.03 -13.27 17.36
N ASP A 150 14.53 -14.43 17.79
CA ASP A 150 13.10 -14.76 17.73
C ASP A 150 12.22 -13.67 18.38
N LYS A 151 12.60 -13.18 19.57
CA LYS A 151 11.86 -12.11 20.27
C LYS A 151 12.01 -10.76 19.55
N GLN A 152 13.19 -10.48 19.00
CA GLN A 152 13.43 -9.25 18.24
C GLN A 152 12.63 -9.25 16.94
N TYR A 153 12.51 -10.40 16.26
CA TYR A 153 11.72 -10.57 15.04
C TYR A 153 10.23 -10.49 15.32
N GLU A 154 9.75 -11.12 16.39
CA GLU A 154 8.34 -11.00 16.80
C GLU A 154 7.98 -9.54 17.08
N PHE A 155 8.84 -8.83 17.82
CA PHE A 155 8.66 -7.40 18.07
C PHE A 155 8.69 -6.59 16.77
N LEU A 156 9.66 -6.86 15.90
CA LEU A 156 9.84 -6.15 14.64
C LEU A 156 8.65 -6.35 13.69
N SER A 157 8.18 -7.59 13.54
CA SER A 157 7.02 -7.93 12.71
C SER A 157 5.73 -7.24 13.20
N LYS A 158 5.51 -7.22 14.52
CA LYS A 158 4.40 -6.50 15.14
C LYS A 158 4.50 -4.99 14.89
N GLU A 159 5.67 -4.41 15.11
CA GLU A 159 5.89 -2.97 14.91
C GLU A 159 5.74 -2.55 13.45
N ILE A 160 6.29 -3.32 12.50
CA ILE A 160 6.13 -3.10 11.06
C ILE A 160 4.64 -3.10 10.69
N THR A 161 3.91 -4.14 11.08
CA THR A 161 2.48 -4.26 10.79
C THR A 161 1.72 -3.04 11.33
N ASN A 162 1.96 -2.67 12.59
CA ASN A 162 1.32 -1.51 13.21
C ASN A 162 1.63 -0.20 12.47
N LYS A 163 2.89 0.04 12.09
CA LYS A 163 3.30 1.27 11.40
C LYS A 163 2.75 1.35 9.98
N ILE A 164 2.65 0.22 9.27
CA ILE A 164 2.01 0.15 7.96
C ILE A 164 0.51 0.46 8.08
N MET A 165 -0.19 -0.11 9.07
CA MET A 165 -1.60 0.17 9.32
C MET A 165 -1.84 1.66 9.61
N VAL A 166 -1.04 2.24 10.52
CA VAL A 166 -1.13 3.67 10.85
C VAL A 166 -0.83 4.56 9.64
N GLY A 167 0.19 4.23 8.84
CA GLY A 167 0.53 4.99 7.63
C GLY A 167 -0.56 4.96 6.56
N ASN A 168 -1.41 3.94 6.54
CA ASN A 168 -2.58 3.84 5.67
C ASN A 168 -3.88 4.37 6.33
N ARG A 169 -3.78 5.01 7.50
CA ARG A 169 -4.93 5.51 8.29
C ARG A 169 -5.95 4.42 8.62
N VAL A 170 -5.50 3.19 8.81
CA VAL A 170 -6.35 2.09 9.24
C VAL A 170 -6.76 2.31 10.70
N VAL A 171 -8.07 2.42 10.91
CA VAL A 171 -8.67 2.70 12.23
C VAL A 171 -8.59 1.49 13.16
N SER A 172 -8.88 0.29 12.63
CA SER A 172 -8.81 -0.96 13.38
C SER A 172 -8.14 -2.03 12.51
N PRO A 173 -7.05 -2.68 12.99
CA PRO A 173 -6.43 -3.80 12.29
C PRO A 173 -7.39 -4.96 12.02
N ARG A 174 -8.46 -5.08 12.81
CA ARG A 174 -9.49 -6.11 12.69
C ARG A 174 -10.28 -6.01 11.38
N LEU A 175 -10.46 -4.80 10.84
CA LEU A 175 -11.08 -4.60 9.51
C LEU A 175 -10.32 -5.34 8.41
N PHE A 176 -9.02 -5.54 8.61
CA PHE A 176 -8.11 -6.19 7.66
C PHE A 176 -7.74 -7.63 8.09
N GLY A 177 -8.50 -8.22 9.02
CA GLY A 177 -8.29 -9.59 9.49
C GLY A 177 -7.08 -9.77 10.42
N VAL A 178 -6.47 -8.68 10.89
CA VAL A 178 -5.34 -8.74 11.83
C VAL A 178 -5.88 -8.75 13.26
N ASN A 179 -5.77 -9.90 13.91
CA ASN A 179 -6.12 -10.06 15.32
C ASN A 179 -4.94 -9.63 16.20
N ALA A 180 -4.93 -8.36 16.62
CA ALA A 180 -3.86 -7.83 17.48
C ALA A 180 -3.87 -8.46 18.89
N ASP A 181 -5.05 -8.83 19.40
CA ASP A 181 -5.23 -9.41 20.73
C ASP A 181 -6.36 -10.44 20.70
N GLY A 182 -6.14 -11.61 21.31
CA GLY A 182 -7.05 -12.77 21.35
C GLY A 182 -8.37 -12.58 22.12
N GLY A 183 -9.05 -11.44 21.90
CA GLY A 183 -10.34 -11.08 22.49
C GLY A 183 -11.53 -11.76 21.81
N GLY A 184 -12.44 -12.30 22.64
CA GLY A 184 -13.53 -13.20 22.26
C GLY A 184 -14.58 -12.64 21.29
N LEU A 185 -15.22 -13.58 20.58
CA LEU A 185 -16.10 -13.39 19.42
C LEU A 185 -17.33 -12.47 19.63
N GLY A 186 -17.75 -12.21 20.87
CA GLY A 186 -19.01 -11.53 21.18
C GLY A 186 -18.99 -10.00 21.15
N ASN A 187 -17.85 -9.35 21.40
CA ASN A 187 -17.73 -7.88 21.39
C ASN A 187 -17.21 -7.33 20.03
N ASN A 188 -17.01 -8.21 19.06
CA ASN A 188 -16.24 -7.91 17.86
C ASN A 188 -17.09 -7.31 16.74
N ALA A 189 -18.39 -7.60 16.70
CA ALA A 189 -19.28 -7.15 15.61
C ALA A 189 -19.58 -5.64 15.69
N GLU A 190 -19.93 -5.13 16.86
CA GLU A 190 -20.19 -3.69 17.08
C GLU A 190 -18.91 -2.87 16.87
N GLU A 191 -17.77 -3.36 17.36
CA GLU A 191 -16.45 -2.73 17.12
C GLU A 191 -16.12 -2.66 15.63
N LEU A 192 -16.35 -3.74 14.87
CA LEU A 192 -16.14 -3.78 13.42
C LEU A 192 -17.06 -2.80 12.69
N GLN A 193 -18.33 -2.70 13.07
CA GLN A 193 -19.27 -1.74 12.48
C GLN A 193 -18.83 -0.29 12.72
N VAL A 194 -18.49 0.06 13.96
CA VAL A 194 -18.03 1.40 14.31
C VAL A 194 -16.71 1.73 13.60
N ALA A 195 -15.75 0.79 13.59
CA ALA A 195 -14.47 0.98 12.90
C ALA A 195 -14.65 1.15 11.39
N SER A 196 -15.56 0.39 10.78
CA SER A 196 -15.87 0.49 9.35
C SER A 196 -16.52 1.82 9.02
N ALA A 197 -17.49 2.28 9.82
CA ALA A 197 -18.13 3.58 9.63
C ALA A 197 -17.11 4.74 9.76
N LEU A 198 -16.21 4.66 10.74
CA LEU A 198 -15.17 5.66 10.92
C LEU A 198 -14.16 5.65 9.76
N PHE A 199 -13.76 4.48 9.27
CA PHE A 199 -12.87 4.36 8.11
C PHE A 199 -13.52 4.91 6.83
N GLU A 200 -14.80 4.61 6.62
CA GLU A 200 -15.58 5.12 5.50
C GLU A 200 -15.61 6.66 5.50
N GLN A 201 -15.89 7.28 6.66
CA GLN A 201 -15.98 8.73 6.78
C GLN A 201 -14.63 9.44 6.68
N THR A 202 -13.57 8.85 7.23
CA THR A 202 -12.26 9.54 7.36
C THR A 202 -11.31 9.27 6.20
N VAL A 203 -11.45 8.13 5.53
CA VAL A 203 -10.55 7.70 4.46
C VAL A 203 -11.30 7.65 3.13
N VAL A 204 -12.41 6.92 3.05
CA VAL A 204 -13.06 6.63 1.76
C VAL A 204 -13.82 7.83 1.20
N ASN A 205 -14.63 8.51 2.01
CA ASN A 205 -15.45 9.64 1.57
C ASN A 205 -14.63 10.81 0.99
N PRO A 206 -13.49 11.23 1.59
CA PRO A 206 -12.65 12.25 0.97
C PRO A 206 -12.16 11.89 -0.44
N PHE A 207 -11.89 10.61 -0.72
CA PHE A 207 -11.54 10.19 -2.09
C PHE A 207 -12.74 10.21 -3.03
N ARG A 208 -13.91 9.83 -2.54
CA ARG A 208 -15.16 9.90 -3.30
C ARG A 208 -15.50 11.34 -3.67
N ASP A 209 -15.37 12.28 -2.74
CA ASP A 209 -15.61 13.70 -2.98
C ASP A 209 -14.74 14.20 -4.14
N ILE A 210 -13.46 13.83 -4.18
CA ILE A 210 -12.54 14.20 -5.27
C ILE A 210 -12.98 13.63 -6.62
N ILE A 211 -13.44 12.37 -6.64
CA ILE A 211 -13.94 11.74 -7.86
C ILE A 211 -15.23 12.41 -8.31
N THR A 212 -16.15 12.69 -7.38
CA THR A 212 -17.40 13.41 -7.63
C THR A 212 -17.12 14.80 -8.18
N ASP A 213 -16.22 15.56 -7.57
CA ASP A 213 -15.80 16.89 -8.04
C ASP A 213 -15.22 16.82 -9.45
N ALA A 214 -14.36 15.83 -9.73
CA ALA A 214 -13.80 15.61 -11.06
C ALA A 214 -14.89 15.34 -12.11
N LEU A 215 -15.87 14.49 -11.77
CA LEU A 215 -16.97 14.16 -12.66
C LEU A 215 -17.91 15.35 -12.87
N ASN A 216 -18.21 16.11 -11.82
CA ASN A 216 -19.04 17.31 -11.89
C ASN A 216 -18.42 18.37 -12.81
N ILE A 217 -17.09 18.56 -12.77
CA ILE A 217 -16.39 19.47 -13.69
C ILE A 217 -16.62 19.06 -15.16
N VAL A 218 -16.53 17.77 -15.46
CA VAL A 218 -16.71 17.25 -16.84
C VAL A 218 -18.18 17.29 -17.26
N MET A 219 -19.11 16.95 -16.37
CA MET A 219 -20.55 16.93 -16.67
C MET A 219 -21.14 18.34 -16.81
N ALA A 220 -20.64 19.32 -16.04
CA ALA A 220 -21.06 20.71 -16.14
C ALA A 220 -20.83 21.30 -17.54
N GLU A 221 -19.78 20.85 -18.24
CA GLU A 221 -19.50 21.24 -19.62
C GLU A 221 -20.56 20.75 -20.61
N ASP A 222 -21.23 19.63 -20.34
CA ASP A 222 -22.35 19.13 -21.16
C ASP A 222 -23.72 19.70 -20.71
N GLY A 223 -23.72 20.65 -19.77
CA GLY A 223 -24.95 21.23 -19.19
C GLY A 223 -25.68 20.30 -18.22
N MET A 224 -25.07 19.19 -17.83
CA MET A 224 -25.62 18.27 -16.84
C MET A 224 -25.22 18.72 -15.43
N ASN A 225 -26.14 19.40 -14.74
CA ASN A 225 -25.97 19.74 -13.33
C ASN A 225 -26.67 18.71 -12.44
N LEU A 226 -26.04 17.54 -12.30
CA LEU A 226 -26.54 16.43 -11.49
C LEU A 226 -25.79 16.38 -10.15
N GLN A 227 -26.52 16.10 -9.07
CA GLN A 227 -25.89 15.81 -7.79
C GLN A 227 -25.41 14.34 -7.80
N LEU A 228 -24.15 14.14 -8.14
CA LEU A 228 -23.53 12.83 -8.04
C LEU A 228 -23.26 12.47 -6.58
N PHE A 229 -23.55 11.22 -6.21
CA PHE A 229 -23.19 10.66 -4.93
C PHE A 229 -22.79 9.20 -5.12
N PHE A 230 -21.95 8.71 -4.22
CA PHE A 230 -21.62 7.29 -4.15
C PHE A 230 -22.62 6.60 -3.24
N GLU A 231 -23.19 5.50 -3.71
CA GLU A 231 -23.93 4.58 -2.87
C GLU A 231 -22.93 3.64 -2.19
N PRO A 232 -22.72 3.75 -0.86
CA PRO A 232 -21.81 2.86 -0.16
C PRO A 232 -22.41 1.46 -0.09
N PHE A 233 -21.61 0.45 -0.43
CA PHE A 233 -22.01 -0.93 -0.19
C PHE A 233 -22.01 -1.21 1.31
N ASP A 234 -23.16 -1.54 1.87
CA ASP A 234 -23.27 -1.86 3.29
C ASP A 234 -22.78 -3.28 3.55
N LEU A 235 -21.57 -3.38 4.11
CA LEU A 235 -20.93 -4.65 4.47
C LEU A 235 -21.68 -5.44 5.55
N PHE A 236 -22.58 -4.80 6.30
CA PHE A 236 -23.31 -5.40 7.42
C PHE A 236 -24.79 -5.59 7.14
N LYS A 237 -25.30 -5.14 5.99
CA LYS A 237 -26.61 -5.59 5.50
C LYS A 237 -26.53 -7.09 5.25
N THR A 238 -27.35 -7.82 6.00
CA THR A 238 -27.51 -9.25 5.89
C THR A 238 -28.32 -9.57 4.63
N GLU A 239 -27.72 -9.45 3.45
CA GLU A 239 -28.34 -9.88 2.17
C GLU A 239 -28.39 -11.41 2.02
N PHE A 240 -28.87 -12.10 3.06
CA PHE A 240 -29.65 -13.32 2.92
C PHE A 240 -31.02 -13.22 3.60
N THR A 241 -31.38 -12.03 4.11
CA THR A 241 -32.65 -11.79 4.78
C THR A 241 -33.31 -10.58 4.11
N ASN A 242 -34.30 -10.87 3.26
CA ASN A 242 -35.33 -9.96 2.74
C ASN A 242 -35.01 -9.19 1.43
N THR A 243 -34.97 -9.91 0.32
CA THR A 243 -35.03 -9.36 -1.05
C THR A 243 -36.46 -8.94 -1.48
N GLU A 244 -37.47 -8.87 -0.61
CA GLU A 244 -38.87 -8.67 -1.06
C GLU A 244 -39.57 -7.39 -0.60
N GLU A 245 -39.04 -6.57 0.32
CA GLU A 245 -39.85 -5.48 0.91
C GLU A 245 -39.57 -4.06 0.43
N GLU A 246 -38.48 -3.78 -0.31
CA GLU A 246 -38.08 -2.38 -0.59
C GLU A 246 -38.48 -1.84 -1.99
N VAL A 247 -39.17 -2.63 -2.84
CA VAL A 247 -39.48 -2.22 -4.23
C VAL A 247 -40.79 -1.42 -4.38
N VAL A 248 -41.54 -1.12 -3.30
CA VAL A 248 -42.94 -0.60 -3.43
C VAL A 248 -43.13 0.87 -3.03
N ARG A 249 -42.09 1.67 -2.69
CA ARG A 249 -42.32 3.02 -2.12
C ARG A 249 -41.90 4.24 -2.93
N ASP A 250 -41.25 4.07 -4.09
CA ASP A 250 -40.74 5.21 -4.88
C ASP A 250 -41.58 5.55 -6.14
N GLU A 251 -42.90 5.32 -6.11
CA GLU A 251 -43.81 6.07 -7.00
C GLU A 251 -44.43 7.25 -6.24
N VAL A 252 -43.70 8.36 -6.20
CA VAL A 252 -44.29 9.66 -5.85
C VAL A 252 -45.15 10.11 -7.03
N VAL A 253 -46.46 9.95 -6.86
CA VAL A 253 -47.53 10.45 -7.71
C VAL A 253 -47.31 11.93 -7.99
N THR A 254 -47.05 12.28 -9.25
CA THR A 254 -47.20 13.66 -9.73
C THR A 254 -48.69 13.88 -9.99
N ASP A 255 -49.37 14.57 -9.06
CA ASP A 255 -50.74 15.01 -9.28
C ASP A 255 -50.79 15.99 -10.46
N VAL A 256 -51.29 15.48 -11.58
CA VAL A 256 -51.69 16.27 -12.75
C VAL A 256 -52.94 17.06 -12.37
N ILE A 257 -52.81 18.39 -12.30
CA ILE A 257 -53.94 19.32 -12.17
C ILE A 257 -54.88 19.12 -13.37
N PRO A 258 -56.14 18.70 -13.22
CA PRO A 258 -57.10 18.70 -14.31
C PRO A 258 -57.74 20.09 -14.42
N ASN A 259 -57.67 20.68 -15.61
CA ASN A 259 -58.52 21.79 -16.02
C ASN A 259 -59.99 21.40 -15.82
N ALA A 260 -60.70 22.12 -14.94
CA ALA A 260 -62.15 22.06 -14.84
C ALA A 260 -62.72 23.25 -15.62
N ASP A 261 -63.11 23.00 -16.86
CA ASP A 261 -64.08 23.83 -17.57
C ASP A 261 -65.43 23.12 -17.45
N ALA A 262 -66.30 23.62 -16.58
CA ALA A 262 -67.71 23.27 -16.53
C ALA A 262 -68.51 24.49 -16.06
N THR A 263 -69.18 25.08 -17.04
CA THR A 263 -70.26 26.06 -16.96
C THR A 263 -71.34 25.65 -15.96
N ILE A 264 -71.99 26.63 -15.31
CA ILE A 264 -73.46 26.90 -15.26
C ILE A 264 -73.73 28.08 -14.27
N SER A 265 -74.85 28.74 -14.51
CA SER A 265 -75.40 30.08 -14.26
C SER A 265 -75.85 30.52 -12.85
N GLU A 266 -76.27 31.80 -12.82
CA GLU A 266 -77.11 32.56 -11.83
C GLU A 266 -76.31 33.25 -10.71
N GLU A 267 -76.41 34.55 -10.40
CA GLU A 267 -77.35 35.65 -10.68
C GLU A 267 -76.68 36.89 -11.33
#